data_AF-A0A917JBZ5-F1
#
_entry.id   AF-A0A917JBZ5-F1
#
_cell.length_a   1.000
_cell.length_b   1.000
_cell.length_c   1.000
_cell.angle_alpha   90.00
_cell.angle_beta   90.00
_cell.angle_gamma   90.00
#
_symmetry.space_group_name_H-M   'P 1'
#
loop_
_entity.id
_entity.type
_entity.pdbx_description
1 polymer ?
#
loop_
_entity_poly.entity_id
_entity_poly.type
_entity_poly.pdbx_seq_one_letter_code
_entity_poly.pdbx_strand_id
1 'polypeptide(L)'
;MVKIKEGYVMTPREQVEYDRMNALPRKTSGRVDYYFKPQTKYPPRIYVFMHAEIWCDRNRRPMGLFHALPFISRPMNKEEIEYHHFNTRLCYHQYEDLEKLLHAEEQEAAELDKECPGRGAAFLEELAGLRAKYPLGSKLEVVGEVKPAVVGDGLSAFLGNLMARGDSLTAAEISRMMDQEQAGEKRPAVLILLRELYKNTVLPPEEKAMITEAVIDRKVFLSQERSRKNYVRRVFRFNKLFALEEIKGRYSEYTEAMLMVDLKVKKGKAKRKKHKPVLDLRRCQLLKLGHRLQYGELCEGEYHAAGW
;
A
#
# COMPACT_ATOMS: atom_id res chain seq x y z
N MET A 1 -38.85 13.61 5.37
CA MET A 1 -39.82 13.22 4.30
C MET A 1 -39.03 13.39 3.03
N VAL A 2 -38.86 12.30 2.29
CA VAL A 2 -37.95 12.30 1.15
C VAL A 2 -38.54 13.21 0.09
N LYS A 3 -37.80 14.23 -0.32
CA LYS A 3 -38.22 15.17 -1.35
C LYS A 3 -38.28 14.44 -2.69
N ILE A 4 -39.49 13.99 -3.06
CA ILE A 4 -39.78 13.56 -4.43
C ILE A 4 -39.71 14.81 -5.31
N LYS A 5 -39.04 14.72 -6.46
CA LYS A 5 -38.95 15.82 -7.42
C LYS A 5 -40.36 16.30 -7.76
N GLU A 6 -40.61 17.61 -7.70
CA GLU A 6 -41.90 18.19 -8.06
C GLU A 6 -42.36 17.68 -9.44
N GLY A 7 -43.58 17.15 -9.50
CA GLY A 7 -44.19 16.61 -10.72
C GLY A 7 -43.82 15.15 -11.08
N TYR A 8 -43.00 14.46 -10.28
CA TYR A 8 -42.73 13.02 -10.51
C TYR A 8 -43.89 12.16 -9.99
N VAL A 9 -44.50 11.36 -10.88
CA VAL A 9 -45.50 10.37 -10.50
C VAL A 9 -44.85 9.00 -10.46
N MET A 10 -44.77 8.41 -9.26
CA MET A 10 -44.24 7.06 -9.06
C MET A 10 -45.17 6.00 -9.67
N THR A 11 -44.60 4.99 -10.31
CA THR A 11 -45.34 3.78 -10.68
C THR A 11 -45.78 3.00 -9.43
N PRO A 12 -46.83 2.16 -9.49
CA PRO A 12 -47.27 1.37 -8.33
C PRO A 12 -46.14 0.50 -7.72
N ARG A 13 -45.22 0.00 -8.56
CA ARG A 13 -44.06 -0.78 -8.11
C ARG A 13 -43.02 0.08 -7.39
N GLU A 14 -42.76 1.30 -7.88
CA GLU A 14 -41.87 2.25 -7.21
C GLU A 14 -42.46 2.74 -5.90
N GLN A 15 -43.78 2.92 -5.84
CA GLN A 15 -44.48 3.29 -4.62
C GLN A 15 -44.31 2.23 -3.53
N VAL A 16 -44.54 0.95 -3.86
CA VAL A 16 -44.34 -0.17 -2.92
C VAL A 16 -42.90 -0.26 -2.44
N GLU A 17 -41.92 -0.09 -3.34
CA GLU A 17 -40.50 -0.11 -2.98
C GLU A 17 -40.12 1.09 -2.12
N TYR A 18 -40.63 2.28 -2.46
CA TYR A 18 -40.46 3.51 -1.68
C TYR A 18 -41.03 3.35 -0.28
N ASP A 19 -42.27 2.86 -0.14
CA ASP A 19 -42.93 2.65 1.15
C ASP A 19 -42.17 1.62 2.00
N ARG A 20 -41.71 0.52 1.38
CA ARG A 20 -40.90 -0.51 2.06
C ARG A 20 -39.60 0.08 2.62
N MET A 21 -38.90 0.88 1.82
CA MET A 21 -37.62 1.45 2.23
C MET A 21 -37.79 2.64 3.19
N ASN A 22 -38.84 3.44 3.03
CA ASN A 22 -39.15 4.58 3.89
C ASN A 22 -39.57 4.13 5.30
N ALA A 23 -40.04 2.90 5.45
CA ALA A 23 -40.30 2.25 6.74
C ALA A 23 -39.02 1.81 7.47
N LEU A 24 -37.85 1.81 6.81
CA LEU A 24 -36.59 1.45 7.46
C LEU A 24 -36.12 2.56 8.41
N PRO A 25 -35.42 2.22 9.50
CA PRO A 25 -34.81 3.20 10.38
C PRO A 25 -33.87 4.15 9.61
N ARG A 26 -34.06 5.46 9.77
CA ARG A 26 -33.18 6.46 9.18
C ARG A 26 -31.84 6.48 9.89
N LYS A 27 -30.76 6.60 9.11
CA LYS A 27 -29.45 6.91 9.66
C LYS A 27 -29.48 8.32 10.24
N THR A 28 -28.83 8.49 11.38
CA THR A 28 -28.65 9.77 12.05
C THR A 28 -27.25 10.34 11.86
N SER A 29 -26.34 9.55 11.29
CA SER A 29 -24.95 9.93 11.02
C SER A 29 -24.43 9.27 9.74
N GLY A 30 -23.45 9.93 9.13
CA GLY A 30 -22.74 9.45 7.95
C GLY A 30 -21.41 10.20 7.78
N ARG A 31 -20.48 9.62 7.03
CA ARG A 31 -19.20 10.24 6.72
C ARG A 31 -19.00 10.37 5.22
N VAL A 32 -18.42 11.49 4.81
CA VAL A 32 -17.91 11.72 3.45
C VAL A 32 -16.39 11.56 3.46
N ASP A 33 -15.87 10.69 2.58
CA ASP A 33 -14.43 10.49 2.39
C ASP A 33 -14.00 10.93 0.99
N TYR A 34 -12.93 11.72 0.91
CA TYR A 34 -12.41 12.30 -0.33
C TYR A 34 -11.09 11.65 -0.73
N TYR A 35 -11.01 11.15 -1.96
CA TYR A 35 -9.83 10.44 -2.47
C TYR A 35 -9.32 11.11 -3.72
N PHE A 36 -8.01 11.37 -3.76
CA PHE A 36 -7.36 11.83 -4.97
C PHE A 36 -6.84 10.64 -5.77
N LYS A 37 -7.28 10.52 -7.02
CA LYS A 37 -6.74 9.55 -7.97
C LYS A 37 -5.81 10.27 -8.95
N PRO A 38 -4.50 9.96 -8.94
CA PRO A 38 -3.57 10.57 -9.87
C PRO A 38 -3.85 10.12 -11.31
N GLN A 39 -3.33 10.88 -12.27
CA GLN A 39 -3.48 10.58 -13.69
C GLN A 39 -2.99 9.16 -14.01
N THR A 40 -3.81 8.43 -14.75
CA THR A 40 -3.48 7.10 -15.28
C THR A 40 -3.78 7.08 -16.78
N LYS A 41 -4.67 6.18 -17.25
CA LYS A 41 -5.28 6.28 -18.58
C LYS A 41 -6.29 7.43 -18.67
N TYR A 42 -6.85 7.82 -17.53
CA TYR A 42 -7.81 8.92 -17.41
C TYR A 42 -7.16 10.10 -16.66
N PRO A 43 -7.66 11.34 -16.87
CA PRO A 43 -7.22 12.52 -16.13
C PRO A 43 -7.32 12.32 -14.61
N PRO A 44 -6.56 13.09 -13.81
CA PRO A 44 -6.69 13.04 -12.36
C PRO A 44 -8.12 13.46 -11.94
N ARG A 45 -8.60 12.85 -10.86
CA ARG A 45 -9.95 13.07 -10.34
C ARG A 45 -9.95 13.00 -8.82
N ILE A 46 -10.80 13.81 -8.20
CA ILE A 46 -11.15 13.69 -6.79
C ILE A 46 -12.46 12.93 -6.70
N TYR A 47 -12.45 11.79 -6.01
CA TYR A 47 -13.62 10.97 -5.75
C TYR A 47 -14.17 11.25 -4.37
N VAL A 48 -15.47 11.49 -4.27
CA VAL A 48 -16.16 11.80 -3.02
C VAL A 48 -17.16 10.69 -2.75
N PHE A 49 -17.01 10.02 -1.61
CA PHE A 49 -17.84 8.88 -1.25
C PHE A 49 -18.78 9.24 -0.12
N MET A 50 -20.08 9.18 -0.41
CA MET A 50 -21.14 9.35 0.56
C MET A 50 -21.33 8.05 1.35
N HIS A 51 -21.59 8.17 2.65
CA HIS A 51 -21.61 7.03 3.58
C HIS A 51 -20.35 6.15 3.45
N ALA A 52 -19.18 6.78 3.45
CA ALA A 52 -17.89 6.13 3.21
C ALA A 52 -17.60 4.96 4.15
N GLU A 53 -18.21 4.94 5.34
CA GLU A 53 -18.15 3.85 6.30
C GLU A 53 -18.71 2.51 5.76
N ILE A 54 -19.62 2.56 4.78
CA ILE A 54 -20.25 1.38 4.16
C ILE A 54 -19.41 0.88 2.98
N TRP A 55 -18.51 1.71 2.43
CA TRP A 55 -17.74 1.35 1.25
C TRP A 55 -16.72 0.27 1.57
N CYS A 56 -17.11 -0.99 1.39
CA CYS A 56 -16.19 -2.11 1.40
C CYS A 56 -15.17 -1.96 0.26
N ASP A 57 -13.94 -2.32 0.56
CA ASP A 57 -12.85 -2.70 -0.34
C ASP A 57 -13.25 -3.15 -1.76
N ARG A 58 -14.27 -4.00 -1.90
CA ARG A 58 -14.78 -4.52 -3.18
C ARG A 58 -15.26 -3.43 -4.14
N ASN A 59 -15.86 -2.34 -3.64
CA ASN A 59 -16.39 -1.25 -4.46
C ASN A 59 -15.32 -0.21 -4.83
N ARG A 60 -14.23 -0.12 -4.04
CA ARG A 60 -13.09 0.78 -4.32
C ARG A 60 -12.11 0.19 -5.33
N ARG A 61 -12.08 -1.15 -5.48
CA ARG A 61 -11.20 -1.89 -6.41
C ARG A 61 -11.34 -1.49 -7.88
N PRO A 62 -12.55 -1.44 -8.49
CA PRO A 62 -12.71 -1.03 -9.89
C PRO A 62 -12.17 0.38 -10.17
N MET A 63 -12.21 1.26 -9.17
CA MET A 63 -11.69 2.63 -9.26
C MET A 63 -10.19 2.74 -8.96
N GLY A 64 -9.53 1.65 -8.57
CA GLY A 64 -8.11 1.66 -8.19
C GLY A 64 -7.84 2.32 -6.83
N LEU A 65 -8.87 2.49 -6.00
CA LEU A 65 -8.81 3.16 -4.69
C LEU A 65 -8.79 2.18 -3.51
N PHE A 66 -8.58 0.89 -3.77
CA PHE A 66 -8.64 -0.17 -2.76
C PHE A 66 -7.65 0.03 -1.59
N HIS A 67 -6.48 0.60 -1.85
CA HIS A 67 -5.49 0.92 -0.81
C HIS A 67 -5.34 2.42 -0.57
N ALA A 68 -6.18 3.25 -1.20
CA ALA A 68 -6.10 4.69 -1.02
C ALA A 68 -6.69 5.05 0.35
N LEU A 69 -6.04 5.97 1.04
CA LEU A 69 -6.60 6.63 2.21
C LEU A 69 -7.25 7.94 1.76
N PRO A 70 -8.36 8.36 2.40
CA PRO A 70 -8.91 9.66 2.12
C PRO A 70 -7.93 10.74 2.56
N PHE A 71 -7.78 11.80 1.76
CA PHE A 71 -6.90 12.92 2.11
C PHE A 71 -7.59 13.92 3.04
N ILE A 72 -8.92 13.93 3.04
CA ILE A 72 -9.77 14.67 3.97
C ILE A 72 -11.09 13.91 4.12
N SER A 73 -11.79 14.13 5.24
CA SER A 73 -13.10 13.57 5.51
C SER A 73 -13.94 14.56 6.32
N ARG A 74 -15.26 14.53 6.15
CA ARG A 74 -16.19 15.32 6.97
C ARG A 74 -17.43 14.52 7.35
N PRO A 75 -18.17 14.88 8.41
CA PRO A 75 -19.51 14.36 8.61
C PRO A 75 -20.45 14.81 7.48
N MET A 76 -21.45 13.98 7.20
CA MET A 76 -22.57 14.35 6.35
C MET A 76 -23.56 15.24 7.13
N ASN A 77 -24.21 16.19 6.45
CA ASN A 77 -25.36 16.90 6.98
C ASN A 77 -26.65 16.05 6.85
N LYS A 78 -27.75 16.46 7.48
CA LYS A 78 -29.02 15.70 7.46
C LYS A 78 -29.63 15.63 6.07
N GLU A 79 -29.46 16.66 5.24
CA GLU A 79 -30.01 16.66 3.88
C GLU A 79 -29.30 15.62 3.01
N GLU A 80 -27.98 15.51 3.11
CA GLU A 80 -27.17 14.47 2.48
C GLU A 80 -27.56 13.08 2.98
N ILE A 81 -27.73 12.91 4.30
CA ILE A 81 -28.15 11.63 4.89
C ILE A 81 -29.55 11.24 4.40
N GLU A 82 -30.47 12.19 4.30
CA GLU A 82 -31.83 11.96 3.78
C GLU A 82 -31.83 11.63 2.29
N TYR A 83 -31.04 12.36 1.50
CA TYR A 83 -30.92 12.14 0.06
C TYR A 83 -30.29 10.77 -0.25
N HIS A 84 -29.33 10.34 0.58
CA HIS A 84 -28.66 9.05 0.44
C HIS A 84 -29.28 7.92 1.28
N HIS A 85 -30.42 8.18 1.91
CA HIS A 85 -31.10 7.24 2.80
C HIS A 85 -31.37 5.88 2.14
N PHE A 86 -31.78 5.89 0.87
CA PHE A 86 -32.26 4.69 0.19
C PHE A 86 -31.19 3.70 -0.26
N ASN A 87 -29.88 4.00 -0.14
CA ASN A 87 -28.73 3.10 -0.38
C ASN A 87 -28.78 2.20 -1.64
N THR A 88 -29.72 2.40 -2.57
CA THR A 88 -29.91 1.60 -3.79
C THR A 88 -29.03 2.12 -4.91
N ARG A 89 -28.57 3.37 -4.81
CA ARG A 89 -27.54 3.96 -5.66
C ARG A 89 -26.37 4.38 -4.79
N LEU A 90 -25.36 3.52 -4.75
CA LEU A 90 -24.01 3.85 -4.30
C LEU A 90 -23.49 4.99 -5.18
N CYS A 91 -23.62 6.24 -4.73
CA CYS A 91 -23.20 7.41 -5.51
C CYS A 91 -21.84 7.88 -5.01
N TYR A 92 -20.90 8.03 -5.93
CA TYR A 92 -19.69 8.80 -5.71
C TYR A 92 -19.74 10.01 -6.63
N HIS A 93 -19.38 11.17 -6.10
CA HIS A 93 -19.16 12.35 -6.93
C HIS A 93 -17.71 12.33 -7.43
N GLN A 94 -17.49 12.90 -8.61
CA GLN A 94 -16.15 13.05 -9.15
C GLN A 94 -15.93 14.50 -9.56
N TYR A 95 -14.80 15.06 -9.14
CA TYR A 95 -14.40 16.42 -9.49
C TYR A 95 -13.08 16.38 -10.25
N GLU A 96 -12.95 17.26 -11.23
CA GLU A 96 -11.78 17.33 -12.10
C GLU A 96 -10.65 18.18 -11.48
N ASP A 97 -11.03 19.16 -10.68
CA ASP A 97 -10.16 20.12 -10.03
C ASP A 97 -10.69 20.44 -8.63
N LEU A 98 -9.84 21.09 -7.84
CA LEU A 98 -10.14 21.47 -6.46
C LEU A 98 -11.14 22.63 -6.38
N GLU A 99 -11.23 23.48 -7.40
CA GLU A 99 -12.10 24.67 -7.40
C GLU A 99 -13.57 24.26 -7.53
N LYS A 100 -13.87 23.32 -8.42
CA LYS A 100 -15.20 22.70 -8.55
C LYS A 100 -15.60 21.97 -7.27
N LEU A 101 -14.65 21.32 -6.61
CA LEU A 101 -14.90 20.68 -5.33
C LEU A 101 -15.22 21.72 -4.25
N LEU A 102 -14.38 22.76 -4.11
CA LEU A 102 -14.61 23.84 -3.15
C LEU A 102 -15.99 24.47 -3.34
N HIS A 103 -16.34 24.81 -4.58
CA HIS A 103 -17.64 25.40 -4.87
C HIS A 103 -18.82 24.48 -4.52
N ALA A 104 -18.71 23.17 -4.80
CA ALA A 104 -19.74 22.21 -4.41
C ALA A 104 -19.86 22.08 -2.88
N GLU A 105 -18.73 22.14 -2.17
CA GLU A 105 -18.69 22.01 -0.72
C GLU A 105 -19.13 23.29 0.02
N GLU A 106 -19.12 24.46 -0.62
CA GLU A 106 -19.61 25.72 -0.01
C GLU A 106 -21.05 25.57 0.49
N GLN A 107 -21.93 24.98 -0.33
CA GLN A 107 -23.31 24.74 0.03
C GLN A 107 -23.44 23.70 1.15
N GLU A 108 -22.74 22.56 1.01
CA GLU A 108 -22.84 21.46 1.98
C GLU A 108 -22.26 21.83 3.35
N ALA A 109 -21.19 22.64 3.37
CA ALA A 109 -20.60 23.18 4.58
C ALA A 109 -21.53 24.20 5.25
N ALA A 110 -22.21 25.06 4.48
CA ALA A 110 -23.19 25.99 5.02
C ALA A 110 -24.38 25.26 5.68
N GLU A 111 -24.87 24.18 5.07
CA GLU A 111 -25.90 23.33 5.67
C GLU A 111 -25.37 22.61 6.92
N LEU A 112 -24.14 22.10 6.88
CA LEU A 112 -23.50 21.45 8.04
C LEU A 112 -23.33 22.42 9.22
N ASP A 113 -23.02 23.69 8.96
CA ASP A 113 -22.88 24.71 10.00
C ASP A 113 -24.20 25.08 10.68
N LYS A 114 -25.34 24.94 9.99
CA LYS A 114 -26.66 25.09 10.62
C LYS A 114 -26.91 24.01 11.68
N GLU A 115 -26.30 22.84 11.52
CA GLU A 115 -26.46 21.71 12.44
C GLU A 115 -25.38 21.67 13.51
N CYS A 116 -24.12 21.93 13.11
CA CYS A 116 -22.93 21.89 13.93
C CYS A 116 -22.10 23.16 13.66
N PRO A 117 -22.36 24.26 14.39
CA PRO A 117 -21.75 25.55 14.12
C PRO A 117 -20.22 25.49 14.06
N GLY A 118 -19.64 26.00 12.97
CA GLY A 118 -18.21 26.12 12.73
C GLY A 118 -17.54 24.87 12.15
N ARG A 119 -18.26 23.75 12.01
CA ARG A 119 -17.70 22.49 11.51
C ARG A 119 -17.60 22.46 9.98
N GLY A 120 -18.54 23.07 9.29
CA GLY A 120 -18.52 23.29 7.85
C GLY A 120 -17.46 24.30 7.46
N ALA A 121 -17.44 25.47 8.12
CA ALA A 121 -16.41 26.48 7.93
C ALA A 121 -14.99 25.94 8.15
N ALA A 122 -14.75 25.19 9.24
CA ALA A 122 -13.45 24.58 9.50
C ALA A 122 -13.03 23.57 8.41
N PHE A 123 -13.98 22.80 7.88
CA PHE A 123 -13.70 21.89 6.76
C PHE A 123 -13.35 22.65 5.48
N LEU A 124 -14.08 23.73 5.14
CA LEU A 124 -13.75 24.56 3.99
C LEU A 124 -12.39 25.23 4.12
N GLU A 125 -12.04 25.73 5.31
CA GLU A 125 -10.71 26.29 5.60
C GLU A 125 -9.62 25.23 5.43
N GLU A 126 -9.85 24.00 5.92
CA GLU A 126 -8.91 22.90 5.74
C GLU A 126 -8.75 22.54 4.26
N LEU A 127 -9.86 22.41 3.52
CA LEU A 127 -9.90 22.07 2.10
C LEU A 127 -9.23 23.16 1.24
N ALA A 128 -9.50 24.44 1.51
CA ALA A 128 -8.87 25.57 0.85
C ALA A 128 -7.38 25.66 1.21
N GLY A 129 -7.04 25.39 2.48
CA GLY A 129 -5.67 25.37 2.99
C GLY A 129 -4.78 24.33 2.33
N LEU A 130 -5.34 23.24 1.78
CA LEU A 130 -4.58 22.27 0.99
C LEU A 130 -3.92 22.90 -0.25
N ARG A 131 -4.54 23.92 -0.86
CA ARG A 131 -3.95 24.66 -2.00
C ARG A 131 -2.70 25.42 -1.59
N ALA A 132 -2.72 26.01 -0.38
CA ALA A 132 -1.59 26.75 0.17
C ALA A 132 -0.46 25.81 0.64
N LYS A 133 -0.80 24.64 1.20
CA LYS A 133 0.17 23.61 1.61
C LYS A 133 0.89 22.96 0.43
N TYR A 134 0.24 22.89 -0.73
CA TYR A 134 0.79 22.25 -1.93
C TYR A 134 0.69 23.16 -3.17
N PRO A 135 1.50 24.24 -3.24
CA PRO A 135 1.45 25.16 -4.37
C PRO A 135 1.89 24.45 -5.66
N LEU A 136 1.13 24.67 -6.74
CA LEU A 136 1.46 24.15 -8.06
C LEU A 136 2.79 24.75 -8.53
N GLY A 137 3.85 23.94 -8.58
CA GLY A 137 5.15 24.33 -9.15
C GLY A 137 6.18 24.89 -8.15
N SER A 138 5.90 24.94 -6.85
CA SER A 138 6.89 25.38 -5.85
C SER A 138 7.77 24.23 -5.36
N LYS A 139 9.10 24.45 -5.33
CA LYS A 139 10.03 23.59 -4.58
C LYS A 139 9.79 23.83 -3.08
N LEU A 140 9.23 22.85 -2.39
CA LEU A 140 8.98 22.91 -0.95
C LEU A 140 10.32 23.01 -0.18
N GLU A 141 10.57 24.16 0.45
CA GLU A 141 11.68 24.33 1.38
C GLU A 141 11.43 23.54 2.68
N VAL A 142 12.46 22.81 3.11
CA VAL A 142 12.40 21.83 4.18
C VAL A 142 12.88 22.47 5.48
N VAL A 143 11.98 22.65 6.44
CA VAL A 143 12.36 22.91 7.84
C VAL A 143 12.82 21.58 8.44
N GLY A 144 14.10 21.51 8.81
CA GLY A 144 14.71 20.33 9.41
C GLY A 144 14.64 20.37 10.93
N GLU A 145 14.19 19.29 11.55
CA GLU A 145 14.44 19.03 12.97
C GLU A 145 14.98 17.61 13.23
N VAL A 146 16.12 17.66 13.91
CA VAL A 146 16.78 16.77 14.90
C VAL A 146 16.51 15.26 14.84
N LYS A 147 17.59 14.50 14.59
CA LYS A 147 17.70 13.05 14.80
C LYS A 147 17.43 12.66 16.26
N PRO A 148 16.65 11.60 16.52
CA PRO A 148 16.79 10.87 17.79
C PRO A 148 18.12 10.11 17.75
N ALA A 149 18.99 10.39 18.70
CA ALA A 149 20.18 9.59 18.97
C ALA A 149 19.74 8.18 19.41
N VAL A 150 20.28 7.15 18.76
CA VAL A 150 20.09 5.77 19.19
C VAL A 150 20.95 5.55 20.44
N VAL A 151 20.30 5.46 21.59
CA VAL A 151 20.89 5.08 22.87
C VAL A 151 21.09 3.56 22.90
N GLY A 152 22.24 3.08 23.42
CA GLY A 152 22.36 1.70 23.87
C GLY A 152 23.77 1.14 24.01
N ASP A 153 24.48 1.54 25.07
CA ASP A 153 25.79 1.03 25.50
C ASP A 153 25.86 -0.52 25.60
N GLY A 154 24.71 -1.20 25.76
CA GLY A 154 24.62 -2.66 25.89
C GLY A 154 24.70 -3.48 24.59
N LEU A 155 24.48 -2.88 23.42
CA LEU A 155 24.54 -3.61 22.13
C LEU A 155 25.97 -4.00 21.77
N SER A 156 26.92 -3.10 21.99
CA SER A 156 28.34 -3.32 21.68
C SER A 156 28.92 -4.46 22.52
N ALA A 157 28.62 -4.49 23.82
CA ALA A 157 29.05 -5.57 24.72
C ALA A 157 28.48 -6.94 24.31
N PHE A 158 27.21 -7.00 23.89
CA PHE A 158 26.58 -8.23 23.44
C PHE A 158 27.17 -8.73 22.11
N LEU A 159 27.40 -7.82 21.14
CA LEU A 159 28.04 -8.15 19.87
C LEU A 159 29.47 -8.67 20.08
N GLY A 160 30.24 -8.03 20.95
CA GLY A 160 31.60 -8.47 21.29
C GLY A 160 31.63 -9.88 21.89
N ASN A 161 30.72 -10.18 22.83
CA ASN A 161 30.59 -11.51 23.42
C ASN A 161 30.20 -12.57 22.38
N LEU A 162 29.24 -12.25 21.51
CA LEU A 162 28.77 -13.16 20.46
C LEU A 162 29.85 -13.42 19.39
N MET A 163 30.66 -12.42 19.05
CA MET A 163 31.80 -12.59 18.16
C MET A 163 32.89 -13.46 18.81
N ALA A 164 33.20 -13.24 20.09
CA ALA A 164 34.21 -14.02 20.80
C ALA A 164 33.85 -15.50 20.96
N ARG A 165 32.56 -15.81 21.14
CA ARG A 165 32.06 -17.18 21.32
C ARG A 165 31.60 -17.84 20.04
N GLY A 166 31.57 -17.11 18.93
CA GLY A 166 30.92 -17.52 17.68
C GLY A 166 31.39 -18.88 17.15
N ASP A 167 32.69 -19.16 17.23
CA ASP A 167 33.28 -20.42 16.73
C ASP A 167 32.97 -21.64 17.60
N SER A 168 32.54 -21.42 18.85
CA SER A 168 32.17 -22.50 19.80
C SER A 168 30.70 -22.90 19.73
N LEU A 169 29.88 -22.13 19.00
CA LEU A 169 28.43 -22.35 18.93
C LEU A 169 28.08 -23.40 17.87
N THR A 170 27.17 -24.31 18.22
CA THR A 170 26.62 -25.27 17.26
C THR A 170 25.57 -24.62 16.36
N ALA A 171 25.36 -25.17 15.16
CA ALA A 171 24.35 -24.68 14.22
C ALA A 171 22.93 -24.64 14.84
N ALA A 172 22.60 -25.60 15.70
CA ALA A 172 21.30 -25.67 16.39
C ALA A 172 21.14 -24.57 17.46
N GLU A 173 22.21 -24.15 18.11
CA GLU A 173 22.19 -23.03 19.07
C GLU A 173 22.07 -21.70 18.33
N ILE A 174 22.84 -21.51 17.26
CA ILE A 174 22.76 -20.30 16.43
C ILE A 174 21.34 -20.14 15.85
N SER A 175 20.72 -21.23 15.39
CA SER A 175 19.33 -21.20 14.90
C SER A 175 18.35 -20.75 15.98
N ARG A 176 18.46 -21.31 17.20
CA ARG A 176 17.60 -20.91 18.34
C ARG A 176 17.78 -19.43 18.69
N MET A 177 19.02 -18.94 18.69
CA MET A 177 19.31 -17.52 18.95
C MET A 177 18.76 -16.62 17.84
N MET A 178 18.80 -17.06 16.58
CA MET A 178 18.18 -16.31 15.47
C MET A 178 16.67 -16.22 15.63
N ASP A 179 16.00 -17.30 16.03
CA ASP A 179 14.55 -17.33 16.23
C ASP A 179 14.13 -16.44 17.41
N GLN A 180 14.87 -16.50 18.51
CA GLN A 180 14.66 -15.63 19.68
C GLN A 180 14.82 -14.15 19.33
N GLU A 181 15.89 -13.77 18.62
CA GLU A 181 16.13 -12.39 18.23
C GLU A 181 15.12 -11.89 17.18
N GLN A 182 14.64 -12.78 16.30
CA GLN A 182 13.57 -12.47 15.36
C GLN A 182 12.23 -12.21 16.06
N ALA A 183 11.95 -12.90 17.17
CA ALA A 183 10.75 -12.68 17.98
C ALA A 183 10.88 -11.44 18.90
N GLY A 184 12.09 -11.13 19.35
CA GLY A 184 12.39 -9.98 20.21
C GLY A 184 12.55 -8.66 19.46
N GLU A 185 13.61 -7.92 19.80
CA GLU A 185 13.85 -6.54 19.34
C GLU A 185 14.30 -6.43 17.86
N LYS A 186 14.59 -7.56 17.20
CA LYS A 186 15.02 -7.63 15.79
C LYS A 186 16.25 -6.77 15.50
N ARG A 187 17.24 -6.78 16.39
CA ARG A 187 18.45 -5.96 16.27
C ARG A 187 19.22 -6.39 15.02
N PRO A 188 19.34 -5.51 13.99
CA PRO A 188 19.88 -5.92 12.69
C PRO A 188 21.31 -6.44 12.75
N ALA A 189 22.15 -5.83 13.62
CA ALA A 189 23.55 -6.25 13.80
C ALA A 189 23.64 -7.68 14.33
N VAL A 190 22.85 -8.03 15.34
CA VAL A 190 22.80 -9.36 15.94
C VAL A 190 22.32 -10.40 14.94
N LEU A 191 21.22 -10.13 14.22
CA LEU A 191 20.68 -11.04 13.23
C LEU A 191 21.64 -11.28 12.06
N ILE A 192 22.38 -10.25 11.64
CA ILE A 192 23.39 -10.38 10.59
C ILE A 192 24.57 -11.21 11.11
N LEU A 193 25.06 -10.94 12.31
CA LEU A 193 26.14 -11.69 12.93
C LEU A 193 25.81 -13.18 13.08
N LEU A 194 24.64 -13.51 13.64
CA LEU A 194 24.19 -14.90 13.77
C LEU A 194 24.06 -15.61 12.42
N ARG A 195 23.59 -14.92 11.38
CA ARG A 195 23.52 -15.49 10.03
C ARG A 195 24.89 -15.80 9.44
N GLU A 196 25.89 -14.97 9.72
CA GLU A 196 27.26 -15.21 9.24
C GLU A 196 27.92 -16.37 10.00
N LEU A 197 27.71 -16.44 11.32
CA LEU A 197 28.14 -17.59 12.12
C LEU A 197 27.50 -18.88 11.63
N TYR A 198 26.19 -18.87 11.36
CA TYR A 198 25.47 -20.03 10.82
C TYR A 198 26.05 -20.49 9.49
N LYS A 199 26.41 -19.57 8.58
CA LYS A 199 27.07 -19.92 7.32
C LYS A 199 28.44 -20.56 7.56
N ASN A 200 29.23 -19.99 8.47
CA ASN A 200 30.55 -20.52 8.81
C ASN A 200 30.49 -21.94 9.39
N THR A 201 29.38 -22.37 10.01
CA THR A 201 29.25 -23.76 10.49
C THR A 201 29.22 -24.81 9.39
N VAL A 202 28.86 -24.43 8.16
CA VAL A 202 28.74 -25.35 7.02
C VAL A 202 29.98 -25.32 6.13
N LEU A 203 30.84 -24.30 6.27
CA LEU A 203 32.01 -24.09 5.43
C LEU A 203 33.27 -24.79 6.00
N PRO A 204 34.15 -25.33 5.12
CA PRO A 204 35.47 -25.81 5.52
C PRO A 204 36.29 -24.72 6.22
N PRO A 205 37.23 -25.06 7.14
CA PRO A 205 37.99 -24.07 7.92
C PRO A 205 38.69 -23.00 7.08
N GLU A 206 39.18 -23.38 5.90
CA GLU A 206 39.89 -22.50 4.96
C GLU A 206 38.97 -21.48 4.26
N GLU A 207 37.67 -21.77 4.18
CA GLU A 207 36.65 -20.92 3.54
C GLU A 207 35.82 -20.12 4.55
N LYS A 208 36.05 -20.31 5.85
CA LYS A 208 35.33 -19.57 6.90
C LYS A 208 35.65 -18.09 6.80
N ALA A 209 34.61 -17.27 6.70
CA ALA A 209 34.79 -15.84 6.66
C ALA A 209 35.18 -15.32 8.04
N MET A 210 36.27 -14.56 8.14
CA MET A 210 36.59 -13.82 9.36
C MET A 210 35.52 -12.75 9.60
N ILE A 211 34.78 -12.88 10.70
CA ILE A 211 33.73 -11.92 11.04
C ILE A 211 34.34 -10.81 11.88
N THR A 212 34.40 -9.60 11.32
CA THR A 212 34.86 -8.40 12.02
C THR A 212 33.73 -7.40 12.19
N GLU A 213 33.85 -6.51 13.19
CA GLU A 213 32.85 -5.47 13.47
C GLU A 213 32.59 -4.59 12.24
N ALA A 214 33.64 -4.15 11.56
CA ALA A 214 33.55 -3.37 10.32
C ALA A 214 32.76 -4.09 9.20
N VAL A 215 32.85 -5.42 9.10
CA VAL A 215 32.09 -6.21 8.12
C VAL A 215 30.60 -6.25 8.50
N ILE A 216 30.30 -6.40 9.79
CA ILE A 216 28.92 -6.38 10.30
C ILE A 216 28.30 -5.00 10.10
N ASP A 217 28.99 -3.94 10.47
CA ASP A 217 28.51 -2.57 10.31
C ASP A 217 28.22 -2.23 8.85
N ARG A 218 29.12 -2.62 7.95
CA ARG A 218 28.91 -2.49 6.51
C ARG A 218 27.64 -3.23 6.06
N LYS A 219 27.40 -4.44 6.55
CA LYS A 219 26.19 -5.22 6.21
C LYS A 219 24.93 -4.62 6.81
N VAL A 220 24.99 -4.09 8.04
CA VAL A 220 23.89 -3.36 8.69
C VAL A 220 23.54 -2.13 7.85
N PHE A 221 24.53 -1.33 7.49
CA PHE A 221 24.37 -0.15 6.64
C PHE A 221 23.69 -0.49 5.32
N LEU A 222 24.17 -1.52 4.60
CA LEU A 222 23.56 -1.97 3.34
C LEU A 222 22.13 -2.49 3.52
N SER A 223 21.84 -3.15 4.64
CA SER A 223 20.50 -3.64 4.97
C SER A 223 19.52 -2.49 5.22
N GLN A 224 19.94 -1.48 5.98
CA GLN A 224 19.18 -0.26 6.23
C GLN A 224 18.95 0.52 4.93
N GLU A 225 20.00 0.69 4.12
CA GLU A 225 19.91 1.37 2.82
C GLU A 225 18.94 0.65 1.86
N ARG A 226 18.97 -0.69 1.84
CA ARG A 226 18.03 -1.49 1.04
C ARG A 226 16.59 -1.34 1.55
N SER A 227 16.40 -1.36 2.86
CA SER A 227 15.09 -1.19 3.49
C SER A 227 14.51 0.19 3.17
N ARG A 228 15.34 1.22 3.28
CA ARG A 228 15.03 2.60 2.87
C ARG A 228 14.64 2.65 1.39
N LYS A 229 15.50 2.18 0.48
CA LYS A 229 15.22 2.15 -0.97
C LYS A 229 13.91 1.43 -1.30
N ASN A 230 13.63 0.31 -0.64
CA ASN A 230 12.40 -0.44 -0.85
C ASN A 230 11.16 0.30 -0.33
N TYR A 231 11.26 0.96 0.81
CA TYR A 231 10.21 1.81 1.34
C TYR A 231 9.96 3.00 0.40
N VAL A 232 11.00 3.75 0.07
CA VAL A 232 10.96 4.89 -0.88
C VAL A 232 10.30 4.50 -2.21
N ARG A 233 10.76 3.41 -2.83
CA ARG A 233 10.17 2.93 -4.10
C ARG A 233 8.72 2.51 -3.96
N ARG A 234 8.33 1.99 -2.80
CA ARG A 234 6.95 1.61 -2.52
C ARG A 234 6.09 2.85 -2.37
N VAL A 235 6.49 3.77 -1.49
CA VAL A 235 5.82 5.06 -1.28
C VAL A 235 5.68 5.79 -2.60
N PHE A 236 6.78 6.01 -3.32
CA PHE A 236 6.76 6.69 -4.62
C PHE A 236 5.92 5.97 -5.68
N ARG A 237 5.78 4.64 -5.61
CA ARG A 237 4.91 3.89 -6.53
C ARG A 237 3.42 4.16 -6.26
N PHE A 238 3.03 4.29 -5.00
CA PHE A 238 1.63 4.44 -4.59
C PHE A 238 1.19 5.89 -4.41
N ASN A 239 2.09 6.76 -3.98
CA ASN A 239 1.85 8.15 -3.64
C ASN A 239 2.98 9.01 -4.21
N LYS A 240 2.93 9.34 -5.51
CA LYS A 240 4.00 10.09 -6.20
C LYS A 240 4.08 11.55 -5.77
N LEU A 241 2.94 12.18 -5.50
CA LEU A 241 2.84 13.62 -5.24
C LEU A 241 3.33 13.96 -3.83
N PHE A 242 2.98 13.15 -2.84
CA PHE A 242 3.40 13.36 -1.45
C PHE A 242 4.47 12.36 -1.00
N ALA A 243 5.20 11.80 -1.97
CA ALA A 243 6.17 10.75 -1.70
C ALA A 243 7.24 11.24 -0.72
N LEU A 244 7.71 12.48 -0.92
CA LEU A 244 8.83 13.02 -0.18
C LEU A 244 8.45 13.31 1.27
N GLU A 245 7.24 13.82 1.51
CA GLU A 245 6.67 14.09 2.83
C GLU A 245 6.44 12.79 3.60
N GLU A 246 5.86 11.79 2.96
CA GLU A 246 5.64 10.47 3.56
C GLU A 246 6.99 9.78 3.86
N ILE A 247 7.98 9.91 2.98
CA ILE A 247 9.32 9.41 3.23
C ILE A 247 9.98 10.15 4.40
N LYS A 248 9.84 11.48 4.47
CA LYS A 248 10.37 12.30 5.56
C LYS A 248 9.76 11.98 6.91
N GLY A 249 8.49 11.58 6.96
CA GLY A 249 7.85 11.10 8.18
C GLY A 249 8.57 9.89 8.80
N ARG A 250 9.26 9.08 7.99
CA ARG A 250 10.07 7.95 8.46
C ARG A 250 11.58 8.22 8.48
N TYR A 251 12.06 9.10 7.60
CA TYR A 251 13.47 9.44 7.42
C TYR A 251 13.59 10.97 7.33
N SER A 252 13.66 11.66 8.46
CA SER A 252 13.63 13.13 8.52
C SER A 252 14.72 13.80 7.67
N GLU A 253 15.91 13.20 7.61
CA GLU A 253 17.08 13.65 6.85
C GLU A 253 16.99 13.40 5.32
N TYR A 254 15.86 12.86 4.83
CA TYR A 254 15.75 12.41 3.44
C TYR A 254 15.52 13.58 2.48
N THR A 255 16.46 13.76 1.54
CA THR A 255 16.43 14.86 0.56
C THR A 255 15.92 14.42 -0.82
N GLU A 256 15.50 15.39 -1.63
CA GLU A 256 15.06 15.16 -3.02
C GLU A 256 16.17 14.52 -3.88
N ALA A 257 17.44 14.91 -3.65
CA ALA A 257 18.58 14.30 -4.32
C ALA A 257 18.68 12.79 -4.01
N MET A 258 18.41 12.39 -2.77
CA MET A 258 18.40 10.98 -2.35
C MET A 258 17.24 10.22 -2.99
N LEU A 259 16.08 10.85 -3.14
CA LEU A 259 14.92 10.27 -3.83
C LEU A 259 15.30 9.89 -5.27
N MET A 260 15.90 10.81 -6.01
CA MET A 260 16.29 10.57 -7.40
C MET A 260 17.33 9.45 -7.53
N VAL A 261 18.23 9.31 -6.55
CA VAL A 261 19.21 8.21 -6.50
C VAL A 261 18.53 6.88 -6.18
N ASP A 262 17.64 6.83 -5.20
CA ASP A 262 16.98 5.59 -4.75
C ASP A 262 15.97 5.07 -5.78
N LEU A 263 15.33 5.97 -6.55
CA LEU A 263 14.42 5.66 -7.66
C LEU A 263 15.13 5.14 -8.90
N LYS A 264 16.43 5.42 -9.09
CA LYS A 264 17.21 4.83 -10.19
C LYS A 264 17.27 3.31 -10.01
N VAL A 265 16.38 2.61 -10.72
CA VAL A 265 16.43 1.16 -10.85
C VAL A 265 17.54 0.84 -11.84
N LYS A 266 18.66 0.27 -11.37
CA LYS A 266 19.67 -0.32 -12.28
C LYS A 266 18.93 -1.29 -13.21
N LYS A 267 19.05 -1.10 -14.54
CA LYS A 267 18.41 -1.94 -15.55
C LYS A 267 18.50 -3.41 -15.13
N GLY A 268 17.35 -4.06 -14.99
CA GLY A 268 17.29 -5.43 -14.48
C GLY A 268 18.06 -6.36 -15.42
N LYS A 269 19.00 -7.14 -14.88
CA LYS A 269 19.50 -8.32 -15.58
C LYS A 269 18.28 -9.17 -15.93
N ALA A 270 18.21 -9.68 -17.17
CA ALA A 270 17.10 -10.51 -17.63
C ALA A 270 16.84 -11.61 -16.59
N LYS A 271 15.70 -11.54 -15.90
CA LYS A 271 15.35 -12.56 -14.91
C LYS A 271 15.17 -13.87 -15.68
N ARG A 272 16.00 -14.87 -15.39
CA ARG A 272 15.82 -16.24 -15.87
C ARG A 272 14.39 -16.65 -15.52
N LYS A 273 13.54 -16.88 -16.53
CA LYS A 273 12.15 -17.32 -16.29
C LYS A 273 12.23 -18.61 -15.48
N LYS A 274 11.76 -18.58 -14.22
CA LYS A 274 11.66 -19.78 -13.41
C LYS A 274 10.69 -20.71 -14.13
N HIS A 275 11.20 -21.82 -14.67
CA HIS A 275 10.37 -22.87 -15.22
C HIS A 275 9.61 -23.50 -14.06
N LYS A 276 8.32 -23.21 -13.93
CA LYS A 276 7.48 -23.91 -12.96
C LYS A 276 7.34 -25.35 -13.46
N PRO A 277 7.60 -26.39 -12.65
CA PRO A 277 7.29 -27.75 -13.05
C PRO A 277 5.78 -27.83 -13.33
N VAL A 278 5.43 -28.39 -14.48
CA VAL A 278 4.04 -28.71 -14.80
C VAL A 278 3.71 -29.96 -14.00
N LEU A 279 2.88 -29.83 -12.98
CA LEU A 279 2.42 -30.95 -12.15
C LEU A 279 1.11 -31.56 -12.65
N ASP A 280 0.50 -30.93 -13.66
CA ASP A 280 -0.72 -31.42 -14.30
C ASP A 280 -0.41 -32.57 -15.26
N LEU A 281 -0.90 -33.75 -14.92
CA LEU A 281 -0.71 -34.98 -15.68
C LEU A 281 -1.16 -34.83 -17.14
N ARG A 282 -2.31 -34.19 -17.37
CA ARG A 282 -2.88 -34.01 -18.72
C ARG A 282 -1.97 -33.12 -19.56
N ARG A 283 -1.49 -32.03 -18.98
CA ARG A 283 -0.59 -31.11 -19.67
C ARG A 283 0.79 -31.73 -19.92
N CYS A 284 1.28 -32.58 -19.02
CA CYS A 284 2.49 -33.37 -19.23
C CYS A 284 2.35 -34.40 -20.34
N GLN A 285 1.20 -35.08 -20.44
CA GLN A 285 0.89 -36.03 -21.52
C GLN A 285 0.82 -35.31 -22.88
N LEU A 286 0.14 -34.15 -22.94
CA LEU A 286 0.06 -33.34 -24.15
C LEU A 286 1.43 -32.82 -24.60
N LEU A 287 2.29 -32.41 -23.67
CA LEU A 287 3.66 -31.99 -23.99
C LEU A 287 4.51 -33.17 -24.48
N LYS A 288 4.39 -34.36 -23.87
CA LYS A 288 5.05 -35.59 -24.35
C LYS A 288 4.57 -35.97 -25.75
N LEU A 289 3.26 -35.91 -26.00
CA LEU A 289 2.68 -36.18 -27.31
C LEU A 289 3.17 -35.15 -28.34
N GLY A 290 3.10 -33.86 -28.01
CA GLY A 290 3.60 -32.79 -28.89
C GLY A 290 5.07 -32.97 -29.23
N HIS A 291 5.91 -33.31 -28.25
CA HIS A 291 7.32 -33.61 -28.49
C HIS A 291 7.51 -34.86 -29.37
N ARG A 292 6.72 -35.92 -29.16
CA ARG A 292 6.76 -37.12 -30.00
C ARG A 292 6.29 -36.86 -31.43
N LEU A 293 5.27 -36.03 -31.64
CA LEU A 293 4.81 -35.66 -32.98
C LEU A 293 5.82 -34.76 -33.71
N GLN A 294 6.52 -33.91 -32.95
CA GLN A 294 7.40 -32.90 -33.53
C GLN A 294 8.81 -33.42 -33.81
N TYR A 295 9.27 -34.44 -33.07
CA TYR A 295 10.64 -34.97 -33.17
C TYR A 295 10.71 -36.50 -33.24
N GLY A 296 9.59 -37.20 -33.09
CA GLY A 296 9.52 -38.65 -33.22
C GLY A 296 8.95 -39.05 -34.57
N GLU A 297 9.49 -40.12 -35.14
CA GLU A 297 8.90 -40.79 -36.31
C GLU A 297 7.71 -41.63 -35.84
N LEU A 298 6.55 -40.98 -35.71
CA LEU A 298 5.29 -41.69 -35.44
C LEU A 298 4.69 -42.15 -36.77
N CYS A 299 4.64 -43.45 -36.96
CA CYS A 299 3.87 -44.10 -38.02
C CYS A 299 2.37 -43.81 -37.80
N GLU A 300 1.65 -43.39 -38.85
CA GLU A 300 0.20 -43.10 -38.82
C GLU A 300 -0.63 -44.26 -38.24
N GLY A 301 -0.20 -45.51 -38.49
CA GLY A 301 -0.85 -46.71 -37.96
C GLY A 301 -0.77 -46.82 -36.42
N GLU A 302 0.33 -46.40 -35.80
CA GLU A 302 0.49 -46.43 -34.34
C GLU A 302 -0.32 -45.31 -33.66
N TYR A 303 -0.47 -44.17 -34.32
CA TYR A 303 -1.28 -43.04 -33.84
C TYR A 303 -2.76 -43.41 -33.71
N HIS A 304 -3.29 -44.19 -34.66
CA HIS A 304 -4.69 -44.62 -34.65
C HIS A 304 -4.96 -45.90 -33.85
N ALA A 305 -3.93 -46.75 -33.64
CA ALA A 305 -4.08 -47.99 -32.87
C ALA A 305 -4.05 -47.79 -31.35
N ALA A 306 -3.31 -46.80 -30.86
CA ALA A 306 -3.39 -46.39 -29.47
C ALA A 306 -4.64 -45.52 -29.30
N GLY A 307 -5.78 -46.12 -28.95
CA GLY A 307 -7.02 -45.39 -28.69
C GLY A 307 -6.88 -44.40 -27.53
N TRP A 308 -6.42 -43.19 -27.84
CA TRP A 308 -6.36 -42.02 -26.95
C TRP A 308 -7.58 -41.12 -27.14
#